data_AF-A0A4Q5R4B1-F1
#
_entry.id   AF-A0A4Q5R4B1-F1
#
_cell.length_a   1.000
_cell.length_b   1.000
_cell.length_c   1.000
_cell.angle_alpha   90.00
_cell.angle_beta   90.00
_cell.angle_gamma   90.00
#
_symmetry.space_group_name_H-M   'P 1'
#
loop_
_entity.id
_entity.type
_entity.pdbx_description
1 polymer ?
#
loop_
_entity_poly.entity_id
_entity_poly.type
_entity_poly.pdbx_seq_one_letter_code
_entity_poly.pdbx_strand_id
1 'polypeptide(L)'
;MSVKPINKIMNEEAEVSFRDRIATVDASGKRKWVYAQQPKGYFYKWRTIISWFFFILFFTLPFIEINQHPLFLLDVVHARFILFGKVFWPQDFFIFGLTMVTFIIFVVLFTAAFG
;
A
#
# COMPACT_ATOMS: atom_id res chain seq x y z
N MET A 1 11.83 27.25 -60.69
CA MET A 1 12.22 27.44 -59.28
C MET A 1 11.05 28.15 -58.59
N SER A 2 10.15 27.39 -57.94
CA SER A 2 8.90 27.92 -57.38
C SER A 2 9.16 28.45 -55.98
N VAL A 3 9.12 29.77 -55.82
CA VAL A 3 9.38 30.46 -54.56
C VAL A 3 8.17 30.27 -53.64
N LYS A 4 8.36 29.48 -52.58
CA LYS A 4 7.35 29.26 -51.54
C LYS A 4 7.10 30.61 -50.84
N PRO A 5 5.85 31.07 -50.69
CA PRO A 5 5.56 32.37 -50.09
C PRO A 5 6.06 32.44 -48.64
N ILE A 6 6.68 33.56 -48.25
CA ILE A 6 7.32 33.79 -46.93
C ILE A 6 6.34 33.49 -45.78
N ASN A 7 5.07 33.81 -45.98
CA ASN A 7 3.98 33.62 -45.04
C ASN A 7 3.75 32.13 -44.69
N LYS A 8 4.08 31.22 -45.62
CA LYS A 8 3.97 29.77 -45.43
C LYS A 8 5.14 29.20 -44.62
N ILE A 9 6.31 29.81 -44.72
CA ILE A 9 7.51 29.43 -43.95
C ILE A 9 7.32 29.82 -42.48
N MET A 10 6.80 31.03 -42.23
CA MET A 10 6.48 31.51 -40.87
C MET A 10 5.37 30.70 -40.18
N ASN A 11 4.39 30.20 -40.96
CA ASN A 11 3.36 29.30 -40.43
C ASN A 11 3.87 27.87 -40.19
N GLU A 12 4.82 27.36 -40.97
CA GLU A 12 5.43 26.04 -40.74
C GLU A 12 6.31 26.02 -39.48
N GLU A 13 7.00 27.13 -39.13
CA GLU A 13 7.75 27.26 -37.86
C GLU A 13 6.84 27.43 -36.63
N ALA A 14 5.67 28.06 -36.80
CA ALA A 14 4.67 28.17 -35.74
C ALA A 14 3.85 26.87 -35.53
N GLU A 15 3.75 26.04 -36.57
CA GLU A 15 3.15 24.69 -36.54
C GLU A 15 4.15 23.57 -36.23
N VAL A 16 5.24 23.84 -35.49
CA VAL A 16 5.97 22.75 -34.82
C VAL A 16 5.04 22.18 -33.74
N SER A 17 4.24 21.23 -34.22
CA SER A 17 3.04 20.67 -33.64
C SER A 17 3.30 20.27 -32.20
N PHE A 18 2.45 20.74 -31.27
CA PHE A 18 2.40 20.25 -29.90
C PHE A 18 2.37 18.70 -29.83
N ARG A 19 1.89 18.05 -30.89
CA ARG A 19 1.80 16.60 -31.03
C ARG A 19 3.13 15.91 -31.37
N ASP A 20 4.10 16.63 -31.92
CA ASP A 20 5.42 16.09 -32.29
C ASP A 20 6.48 16.29 -31.20
N ARG A 21 6.10 16.88 -30.06
CA ARG A 21 7.02 17.13 -28.94
C ARG A 21 7.00 15.95 -27.96
N ILE A 22 8.15 15.35 -27.70
CA ILE A 22 8.30 14.33 -26.67
C ILE A 22 8.00 14.97 -25.30
N ALA A 23 7.09 14.38 -24.51
CA ALA A 23 6.60 14.96 -23.24
C ALA A 23 7.69 15.28 -22.19
N THR A 24 8.88 14.71 -22.35
CA THR A 24 10.06 14.90 -21.48
C THR A 24 11.05 15.95 -22.02
N VAL A 25 10.70 16.72 -23.05
CA VAL A 25 11.58 17.74 -23.66
C VAL A 25 10.85 19.10 -23.72
N ASP A 26 11.51 20.15 -23.28
CA ASP A 26 11.01 21.53 -23.30
C ASP A 26 11.09 22.15 -24.71
N ALA A 27 10.41 23.27 -24.95
CA ALA A 27 10.35 23.92 -26.26
C ALA A 27 11.73 24.28 -26.86
N SER A 28 12.76 24.42 -26.02
CA SER A 28 14.15 24.67 -26.42
C SER A 28 15.01 23.39 -26.56
N GLY A 29 14.42 22.19 -26.56
CA GLY A 29 15.13 20.92 -26.73
C GLY A 29 15.84 20.39 -25.47
N LYS A 30 15.64 21.02 -24.31
CA LYS A 30 16.23 20.57 -23.03
C LYS A 30 15.36 19.52 -22.34
N ARG A 31 15.99 18.53 -21.68
CA ARG A 31 15.30 17.45 -20.95
C ARG A 31 14.58 17.99 -19.70
N LYS A 32 13.28 17.77 -19.64
CA LYS A 32 12.41 18.03 -18.49
C LYS A 32 12.37 16.80 -17.59
N TRP A 33 13.03 16.88 -16.44
CA TRP A 33 13.02 15.83 -15.43
C TRP A 33 11.72 15.88 -14.63
N VAL A 34 11.06 14.72 -14.50
CA VAL A 34 9.86 14.56 -13.69
C VAL A 34 10.29 13.98 -12.34
N TYR A 35 9.96 14.68 -11.25
CA TYR A 35 10.27 14.25 -9.89
C TYR A 35 8.99 13.79 -9.19
N ALA A 36 9.09 12.72 -8.41
CA ALA A 36 7.98 12.27 -7.58
C ALA A 36 7.71 13.31 -6.47
N GLN A 37 6.46 13.76 -6.37
CA GLN A 37 6.07 14.72 -5.35
C GLN A 37 5.78 13.98 -4.05
N GLN A 38 6.63 14.17 -3.03
CA GLN A 38 6.38 13.58 -1.71
C GLN A 38 5.18 14.31 -1.06
N PRO A 39 4.08 13.60 -0.75
CA PRO A 39 2.95 14.22 -0.05
C PRO A 39 3.40 14.65 1.36
N LYS A 40 3.08 15.89 1.73
CA LYS A 40 3.36 16.45 3.05
C LYS A 40 2.04 16.74 3.74
N GLY A 41 1.90 16.34 5.01
CA GLY A 41 0.70 16.62 5.78
C GLY A 41 0.61 15.81 7.08
N TYR A 42 -0.32 16.19 7.95
CA TYR A 42 -0.57 15.52 9.23
C TYR A 42 -0.97 14.06 9.02
N PHE A 43 -1.98 13.79 8.19
CA PHE A 43 -2.43 12.43 7.88
C PHE A 43 -1.33 11.53 7.28
N TYR A 44 -0.45 12.10 6.44
CA TYR A 44 0.68 11.36 5.87
C TYR A 44 1.70 10.94 6.94
N LYS A 45 1.97 11.83 7.92
CA LYS A 45 2.84 11.50 9.06
C LYS A 45 2.22 10.39 9.93
N TRP A 46 0.94 10.49 10.27
CA TRP A 46 0.24 9.45 11.05
C TRP A 46 0.23 8.10 10.37
N ARG A 47 -0.09 8.05 9.06
CA ARG A 47 -0.04 6.80 8.28
C ARG A 47 1.35 6.16 8.35
N THR A 48 2.39 6.99 8.23
CA THR A 48 3.78 6.52 8.27
C THR A 48 4.15 5.99 9.65
N ILE A 49 3.79 6.71 10.73
CA ILE A 49 4.02 6.26 12.11
C ILE A 49 3.30 4.96 12.41
N ILE A 50 2.01 4.87 12.07
CA ILE A 50 1.20 3.65 12.28
C ILE A 50 1.79 2.47 11.50
N SER A 51 2.27 2.71 10.27
CA SER A 51 2.90 1.68 9.45
C SER A 51 4.20 1.16 10.10
N TRP A 52 5.05 2.06 10.59
CA TRP A 52 6.26 1.69 11.32
C TRP A 52 5.96 0.97 12.64
N PHE A 53 4.94 1.43 13.36
CA PHE A 53 4.45 0.78 14.57
C PHE A 53 4.01 -0.66 14.30
N PHE A 54 3.15 -0.88 13.29
CA PHE A 54 2.72 -2.24 12.91
C PHE A 54 3.89 -3.10 12.44
N PHE A 55 4.83 -2.52 11.71
CA PHE A 55 6.01 -3.25 11.27
C PHE A 55 6.81 -3.76 12.46
N ILE A 56 7.14 -2.88 13.42
CA ILE A 56 7.84 -3.27 14.65
C ILE A 56 7.03 -4.28 15.44
N LEU A 57 5.72 -4.06 15.61
CA LEU A 57 4.83 -4.95 16.36
C LEU A 57 4.83 -6.36 15.75
N PHE A 58 4.52 -6.50 14.46
CA PHE A 58 4.44 -7.81 13.81
C PHE A 58 5.79 -8.52 13.72
N PHE A 59 6.88 -7.76 13.56
CA PHE A 59 8.20 -8.35 13.53
C PHE A 59 8.68 -8.78 14.91
N THR A 60 8.31 -8.07 15.98
CA THR A 60 8.70 -8.40 17.36
C THR A 60 7.83 -9.48 17.98
N LEU A 61 6.56 -9.60 17.55
CA LEU A 61 5.59 -10.58 18.08
C LEU A 61 6.14 -12.01 18.22
N PRO A 62 6.73 -12.66 17.20
CA PRO A 62 7.19 -14.05 17.34
C PRO A 62 8.40 -14.22 18.28
N PHE A 63 9.14 -13.15 18.57
CA PHE A 63 10.33 -13.19 19.44
C PHE A 63 10.00 -12.92 20.91
N ILE A 64 8.81 -12.40 21.20
CA ILE A 64 8.37 -12.18 22.58
C ILE A 64 7.84 -13.52 23.11
N GLU A 65 8.47 -13.99 24.18
CA GLU A 65 8.07 -15.22 24.87
C GLU A 65 7.29 -14.90 26.14
N ILE A 66 6.15 -15.55 26.33
CA ILE A 66 5.35 -15.49 27.56
C ILE A 66 5.19 -16.92 28.07
N ASN A 67 5.53 -17.17 29.34
CA ASN A 67 5.44 -18.50 29.97
C ASN A 67 6.20 -19.61 29.21
N GLN A 68 7.43 -19.33 28.75
CA GLN A 68 8.30 -20.27 28.00
C GLN A 68 7.79 -20.66 26.61
N HIS A 69 6.77 -19.96 26.10
CA HIS A 69 6.26 -20.16 24.76
C HIS A 69 6.32 -18.84 23.97
N PRO A 70 6.81 -18.84 22.72
CA PRO A 70 6.72 -17.68 21.84
C PRO A 70 5.26 -17.31 21.61
N LEU A 71 4.97 -16.02 21.49
CA LEU A 71 3.60 -15.55 21.27
C LEU A 71 2.98 -16.12 19.99
N PHE A 72 3.77 -16.25 18.93
CA PHE A 72 3.34 -16.84 17.66
C PHE A 72 4.35 -17.89 17.21
N LEU A 73 3.92 -19.15 17.13
CA LEU A 73 4.69 -20.25 16.57
C LEU A 73 3.78 -21.13 15.72
N LEU A 74 4.17 -21.32 14.46
CA LEU A 74 3.47 -22.16 13.49
C LEU A 74 4.40 -23.31 13.10
N ASP A 75 4.39 -24.38 13.88
CA ASP A 75 5.15 -25.60 13.60
C ASP A 75 4.23 -26.63 12.95
N VAL A 76 4.28 -26.68 11.62
CA VAL A 76 3.48 -27.62 10.81
C VAL A 76 4.00 -29.05 10.95
N VAL A 77 5.30 -29.23 11.25
CA VAL A 77 5.93 -30.57 11.34
C VAL A 77 5.45 -31.29 12.59
N HIS A 78 5.43 -30.59 13.73
CA HIS A 78 4.98 -31.15 15.00
C HIS A 78 3.50 -30.88 15.29
N ALA A 79 2.78 -30.25 14.34
CA ALA A 79 1.41 -29.77 14.52
C ALA A 79 1.22 -28.95 15.81
N ARG A 80 2.24 -28.15 16.17
CA ARG A 80 2.22 -27.28 17.35
C ARG A 80 1.96 -25.87 16.87
N PHE A 81 0.76 -25.40 17.15
CA PHE A 81 0.36 -24.03 16.86
C PHE A 81 0.28 -23.29 18.20
N ILE A 82 1.05 -22.22 18.35
CA ILE A 82 0.98 -21.35 19.52
C ILE A 82 0.48 -20.00 19.03
N LEU A 83 -0.68 -19.60 19.54
CA LEU A 83 -1.32 -18.32 19.26
C LEU A 83 -1.44 -17.55 20.57
N PHE A 84 -0.90 -16.34 20.60
CA PHE A 84 -0.87 -15.47 21.78
C PHE A 84 -0.29 -16.16 23.04
N GLY A 85 0.73 -17.01 22.87
CA GLY A 85 1.38 -17.74 23.96
C GLY A 85 0.55 -18.91 24.53
N LYS A 86 -0.59 -19.26 23.92
CA LYS A 86 -1.38 -20.45 24.24
C LYS A 86 -1.20 -21.50 23.17
N VAL A 87 -1.03 -22.75 23.60
CA VAL A 87 -1.00 -23.91 22.69
C VAL A 87 -2.40 -24.12 22.15
N PHE A 88 -2.54 -24.01 20.83
CA PHE A 88 -3.77 -24.14 20.10
C PHE A 88 -3.94 -25.59 19.65
N TRP A 89 -4.84 -26.30 20.33
CA TRP A 89 -5.10 -27.71 20.04
C TRP A 89 -6.21 -27.86 18.97
N PRO A 90 -6.28 -29.01 18.27
CA PRO A 90 -7.33 -29.26 17.28
C PRO A 90 -8.78 -29.08 17.79
N GLN A 91 -9.02 -29.33 19.08
CA GLN A 91 -10.34 -29.12 19.71
C GLN A 91 -10.71 -27.64 19.83
N ASP A 92 -9.72 -26.74 19.96
CA ASP A 92 -9.94 -25.31 20.16
C ASP A 92 -10.44 -24.64 18.88
N PHE A 93 -10.29 -25.28 17.71
CA PHE A 93 -10.84 -24.81 16.44
C PHE A 93 -12.35 -24.63 16.49
N PHE A 94 -13.10 -25.48 17.22
CA PHE A 94 -14.54 -25.34 17.34
C PHE A 94 -14.94 -24.08 18.10
N ILE A 95 -14.28 -23.80 19.24
CA ILE A 95 -14.52 -22.62 20.05
C ILE A 95 -14.09 -21.36 19.30
N PHE A 96 -12.93 -21.42 18.63
CA PHE A 96 -12.44 -20.33 17.79
C PHE A 96 -13.39 -20.02 16.64
N GLY A 97 -13.88 -21.05 15.94
CA GLY A 97 -14.84 -20.90 14.84
C GLY A 97 -16.17 -20.30 15.30
N LEU A 98 -16.72 -20.77 16.42
CA LEU A 98 -17.93 -20.20 16.99
C LEU A 98 -17.74 -18.72 17.36
N THR A 99 -16.62 -18.40 18.01
CA THR A 99 -16.27 -17.02 18.38
C THR A 99 -16.14 -16.14 17.14
N MET A 100 -15.50 -16.64 16.08
CA MET A 100 -15.35 -15.93 14.81
C MET A 100 -16.71 -15.65 14.16
N VAL A 101 -17.60 -16.64 14.11
CA VAL A 101 -18.96 -16.47 13.55
C VAL A 101 -19.75 -15.45 14.36
N THR A 102 -19.77 -15.57 15.69
CA THR A 102 -20.45 -14.60 16.57
C THR A 102 -19.88 -13.20 16.40
N PHE A 103 -18.56 -13.05 16.29
CA PHE A 103 -17.91 -11.76 16.10
C PHE A 103 -18.25 -11.13 14.73
N ILE A 104 -18.25 -11.92 13.65
CA ILE A 104 -18.63 -11.43 12.32
C ILE A 104 -20.10 -11.00 12.32
N ILE A 105 -20.99 -11.81 12.89
CA ILE A 105 -22.41 -11.45 13.01
C ILE A 105 -22.57 -10.15 13.80
N PHE A 106 -21.84 -10.01 14.91
CA PHE A 106 -21.83 -8.79 15.71
C PHE A 106 -21.40 -7.56 14.89
N VAL A 107 -20.28 -7.65 14.15
CA VAL A 107 -19.81 -6.54 13.30
C VAL A 107 -20.84 -6.20 12.22
N VAL A 108 -21.42 -7.20 11.55
CA VAL A 108 -22.45 -6.99 10.52
C VAL A 108 -23.68 -6.31 11.11
N LEU A 109 -24.18 -6.77 12.26
CA LEU A 109 -25.34 -6.17 12.92
C LEU A 109 -25.04 -4.74 13.39
N PHE A 110 -23.86 -4.52 13.98
CA PHE A 110 -23.44 -3.19 14.42
C PHE A 110 -23.32 -2.23 13.24
N THR A 111 -22.66 -2.63 12.16
CA THR A 111 -22.54 -1.82 10.95
C THR A 111 -23.89 -1.61 10.26
N ALA A 112 -24.79 -2.59 10.24
CA ALA A 112 -26.13 -2.39 9.68
C ALA A 112 -27.00 -1.42 10.51
N ALA A 113 -26.79 -1.37 11.83
CA ALA A 113 -27.55 -0.50 12.73
C ALA A 113 -26.97 0.93 12.83
N PHE A 114 -25.66 1.09 12.76
CA PHE A 114 -24.95 2.36 13.03
C PHE A 114 -24.04 2.85 11.90
N GLY A 115 -23.84 2.05 10.85
CA GLY A 115 -22.95 2.37 9.73
C GLY A 115 -23.56 3.30 8.70
#